data_AF-A0A1Q6TZP9-F1
#
_entry.id   AF-A0A1Q6TZP9-F1
#
_cell.length_a   1.000
_cell.length_b   1.000
_cell.length_c   1.000
_cell.angle_alpha   90.00
_cell.angle_beta   90.00
_cell.angle_gamma   90.00
#
_symmetry.space_group_name_H-M   'P 1'
#
loop_
_entity.id
_entity.type
_entity.pdbx_description
1 polymer ?
#
loop_
_entity_poly.entity_id
_entity_poly.type
_entity_poly.pdbx_seq_one_letter_code
_entity_poly.pdbx_strand_id
1 'polypeptide(L)'
;MNQKELYEWIMMLGFCAVDMMLYLDTHPDDEEALNYFNQCTALYNAAKQSYQEQFGPLNAFSEQERSSWDWNTAPMPWEGGM
;
A
#
# COMPACT_ATOMS: atom_id res chain seq x y z
N MET A 1 8.49 8.53 9.16
CA MET A 1 7.02 8.68 9.05
C MET A 1 6.41 8.01 10.25
N ASN A 2 5.43 8.66 10.89
CA ASN A 2 4.59 8.00 11.88
C ASN A 2 3.58 7.05 11.19
N GLN A 3 2.84 6.26 11.97
CA GLN A 3 1.88 5.28 11.46
C GLN A 3 0.86 5.91 10.49
N LYS A 4 0.33 7.08 10.82
CA LYS A 4 -0.66 7.79 10.00
C LYS A 4 -0.05 8.29 8.69
N GLU A 5 1.09 8.96 8.75
CA GLU A 5 1.79 9.48 7.55
C GLU A 5 2.13 8.35 6.58
N LEU A 6 2.61 7.22 7.09
CA LEU A 6 2.96 6.07 6.26
C LEU A 6 1.73 5.40 5.66
N TYR A 7 0.63 5.31 6.43
CA TYR A 7 -0.65 4.82 5.92
C TYR A 7 -1.21 5.72 4.80
N GLU A 8 -1.23 7.04 5.01
CA GLU A 8 -1.65 8.02 4.00
C GLU A 8 -0.78 7.91 2.74
N TRP A 9 0.53 7.73 2.90
CA TRP A 9 1.43 7.55 1.77
C TRP A 9 1.15 6.28 0.98
N ILE A 10 0.89 5.16 1.66
CA ILE A 10 0.46 3.90 1.02
C ILE A 10 -0.84 4.12 0.24
N MET A 11 -1.82 4.82 0.82
CA MET A 11 -3.10 5.10 0.17
C MET A 11 -2.92 5.96 -1.10
N MET A 12 -2.09 7.01 -1.03
CA MET A 12 -1.79 7.87 -2.18
C MET A 12 -1.10 7.09 -3.30
N LEU A 13 -0.08 6.30 -2.98
CA LEU A 13 0.63 5.48 -3.97
C LEU A 13 -0.27 4.42 -4.60
N GLY A 14 -1.16 3.81 -3.80
CA GLY A 14 -2.16 2.87 -4.29
C GLY A 14 -3.14 3.53 -5.25
N PHE A 15 -3.62 4.74 -4.92
CA PHE A 15 -4.46 5.52 -5.83
C PHE A 15 -3.75 5.83 -7.15
N CYS A 16 -2.50 6.34 -7.10
CA CYS A 16 -1.73 6.63 -8.31
C CYS A 16 -1.54 5.38 -9.20
N ALA A 17 -1.24 4.22 -8.60
CA ALA A 17 -1.11 2.97 -9.35
C ALA A 17 -2.42 2.57 -10.04
N VAL A 18 -3.57 2.68 -9.34
CA VAL A 18 -4.88 2.39 -9.93
C VAL A 18 -5.23 3.36 -11.05
N ASP A 19 -4.98 4.65 -10.86
CA ASP A 19 -5.26 5.67 -11.87
C ASP A 19 -4.46 5.44 -13.16
N MET A 20 -3.17 5.10 -13.02
CA MET A 20 -2.33 4.77 -14.17
C MET A 20 -2.70 3.45 -14.83
N MET A 21 -3.13 2.45 -14.07
CA MET A 21 -3.69 1.22 -14.63
C MET A 21 -4.90 1.51 -15.51
N LEU A 22 -5.84 2.34 -15.04
CA LEU A 22 -7.02 2.74 -15.81
C LEU A 22 -6.66 3.56 -17.06
N TYR A 23 -5.64 4.42 -16.99
CA TYR A 23 -5.14 5.14 -18.16
C TYR A 23 -4.55 4.17 -19.20
N LEU A 24 -3.72 3.22 -18.76
CA LEU A 24 -3.05 2.23 -19.61
C LEU A 24 -4.04 1.26 -20.29
N ASP A 25 -5.22 1.00 -19.71
CA ASP A 25 -6.29 0.24 -20.38
C ASP A 25 -6.70 0.86 -21.73
N THR A 26 -6.51 2.18 -21.88
CA THR A 26 -6.82 2.92 -23.12
C THR A 26 -5.57 3.34 -23.92
N HIS A 27 -4.39 3.32 -23.31
CA HIS A 27 -3.11 3.71 -23.90
C HIS A 27 -2.00 2.68 -23.58
N PRO A 28 -2.11 1.42 -24.04
CA PRO A 28 -1.21 0.34 -23.61
C PRO A 28 0.24 0.50 -24.11
N ASP A 29 0.45 1.27 -25.18
CA ASP A 29 1.77 1.49 -25.78
C ASP A 29 2.48 2.76 -25.24
N ASP A 30 1.90 3.44 -24.23
CA ASP A 30 2.49 4.61 -23.59
C ASP A 30 3.59 4.17 -22.58
N GLU A 31 4.83 4.14 -23.05
CA GLU A 31 5.99 3.71 -22.25
C GLU A 31 6.23 4.58 -21.01
N GLU A 32 5.92 5.88 -21.08
CA GLU A 32 6.08 6.79 -19.94
C GLU A 32 5.06 6.49 -18.85
N ALA A 33 3.79 6.29 -19.22
CA ALA A 33 2.74 5.90 -18.30
C ALA A 33 3.03 4.53 -17.66
N LEU A 34 3.53 3.56 -18.44
CA LEU A 34 3.92 2.25 -17.93
C LEU A 34 5.08 2.34 -16.92
N ASN A 35 6.10 3.14 -17.22
CA ASN A 35 7.21 3.37 -16.31
C ASN A 35 6.74 4.05 -15.00
N TYR A 36 5.83 5.02 -15.10
CA TYR A 36 5.27 5.69 -13.93
C TYR A 36 4.42 4.74 -13.07
N PHE A 37 3.58 3.90 -13.69
CA PHE A 37 2.87 2.82 -13.00
C PHE A 37 3.83 1.87 -12.25
N ASN A 38 4.93 1.46 -12.89
CA ASN A 38 5.94 0.61 -12.26
C ASN A 38 6.62 1.29 -11.07
N GLN A 39 6.87 2.61 -11.15
CA GLN A 39 7.42 3.37 -10.03
C GLN A 39 6.42 3.46 -8.86
N CYS A 40 5.15 3.77 -9.13
CA CYS A 40 4.10 3.83 -8.11
C CYS A 40 3.93 2.48 -7.40
N THR A 41 3.90 1.37 -8.15
CA THR A 41 3.75 0.03 -7.58
C THR A 41 4.97 -0.40 -6.76
N ALA A 42 6.19 -0.09 -7.21
CA ALA A 42 7.41 -0.35 -6.45
C ALA A 42 7.42 0.41 -5.11
N LEU A 43 7.11 1.71 -5.14
CA LEU A 43 7.01 2.56 -3.95
C LEU A 43 5.90 2.08 -3.01
N TYR A 44 4.74 1.69 -3.55
CA TYR A 44 3.61 1.16 -2.77
C TYR A 44 4.00 -0.09 -1.99
N ASN A 45 4.67 -1.05 -2.65
CA ASN A 45 5.12 -2.29 -2.02
C ASN A 45 6.17 -2.03 -0.94
N ALA A 46 7.13 -1.14 -1.20
CA ALA A 46 8.15 -0.77 -0.21
C ALA A 46 7.53 -0.07 1.02
N ALA A 47 6.56 0.82 0.81
CA ALA A 47 5.85 1.50 1.89
C ALA A 47 5.00 0.51 2.71
N LYS A 48 4.28 -0.42 2.07
CA LYS A 48 3.55 -1.49 2.75
C LYS A 48 4.45 -2.36 3.60
N GLN A 49 5.59 -2.79 3.05
CA GLN A 49 6.55 -3.58 3.80
C GLN A 49 7.05 -2.81 5.04
N SER A 50 7.45 -1.55 4.85
CA SER A 50 7.92 -0.69 5.94
C SER A 50 6.86 -0.47 7.03
N TYR A 51 5.58 -0.38 6.64
CA TYR A 51 4.47 -0.28 7.59
C TYR A 51 4.32 -1.56 8.40
N GLN A 52 4.34 -2.70 7.72
CA GLN A 52 4.14 -3.99 8.37
C GLN A 52 5.27 -4.33 9.35
N GLU A 53 6.51 -3.99 9.01
CA GLU A 53 7.67 -4.17 9.88
C GLU A 53 7.61 -3.29 11.14
N GLN A 54 7.00 -2.10 11.06
CA GLN A 54 6.99 -1.13 12.15
C GLN A 54 5.72 -1.17 13.02
N PHE A 55 4.56 -1.42 12.40
CA PHE A 55 3.24 -1.22 13.02
C PHE A 55 2.38 -2.49 13.01
N GLY A 56 2.87 -3.58 12.43
CA GLY A 56 2.12 -4.82 12.29
C GLY A 56 1.27 -4.87 11.01
N PRO A 57 0.44 -5.91 10.84
CA PRO A 57 -0.24 -6.18 9.57
C PRO A 57 -1.07 -4.97 9.11
N LEU A 58 -1.07 -4.71 7.80
CA LEU A 58 -1.86 -3.64 7.19
C LEU A 58 -3.29 -4.12 6.84
N ASN A 59 -3.47 -5.41 6.59
CA ASN A 59 -4.77 -6.03 6.34
C ASN A 59 -4.82 -7.47 6.90
N ALA A 60 -6.02 -8.03 7.01
CA ALA A 60 -6.25 -9.38 7.49
C ALA A 60 -5.67 -10.47 6.57
N PHE A 61 -5.32 -10.13 5.33
CA PHE A 61 -4.86 -11.02 4.28
C PHE A 61 -3.34 -11.02 4.12
N SER A 62 -2.59 -10.71 5.18
CA SER A 62 -1.13 -10.68 5.12
C SER A 62 -0.58 -12.00 4.57
N GLU A 63 0.38 -11.92 3.64
CA GLU A 63 0.98 -13.10 2.98
C GLU A 63 1.83 -13.97 3.94
N GLN A 64 2.12 -13.48 5.15
CA GLN A 64 2.84 -14.23 6.16
C GLN A 64 1.94 -15.27 6.85
N GLU A 65 2.43 -16.51 6.95
CA GLU A 65 1.79 -17.54 7.78
C GLU A 65 1.69 -17.06 9.23
N ARG A 66 0.47 -17.05 9.75
CA ARG A 66 0.20 -16.65 11.13
C ARG A 66 0.26 -17.85 12.06
N SER A 67 1.02 -17.73 13.14
CA SER A 67 1.02 -18.68 14.25
C SER A 67 -0.12 -18.42 15.26
N SER A 68 -0.74 -17.23 15.22
CA SER A 68 -1.89 -16.84 16.04
C SER A 68 -2.73 -15.75 15.33
N TRP A 69 -4.00 -15.57 15.75
CA TRP A 69 -4.86 -14.51 15.23
C TRP A 69 -4.65 -13.22 16.02
N ASP A 70 -3.93 -12.27 15.44
CA ASP A 70 -3.51 -11.01 16.07
C ASP A 70 -4.07 -9.75 15.38
N TRP A 71 -4.83 -9.93 14.30
CA TRP A 71 -5.34 -8.84 13.45
C TRP A 71 -6.14 -7.77 14.20
N ASN A 72 -6.86 -8.15 15.26
CA ASN A 72 -7.71 -7.26 16.06
C ASN A 72 -7.09 -6.89 17.41
N THR A 73 -5.79 -7.10 17.59
CA THR A 73 -5.11 -6.88 18.88
C THR A 73 -4.46 -5.50 19.01
N ALA A 74 -4.38 -4.73 17.91
CA ALA A 74 -3.83 -3.38 17.85
C ALA A 74 -4.84 -2.40 17.21
N PRO A 75 -4.70 -1.08 17.45
CA PRO A 75 -5.53 -0.07 16.80
C PRO A 75 -5.45 -0.20 15.27
N MET A 76 -6.60 -0.15 14.60
CA MET A 76 -6.63 -0.40 13.16
C MET A 76 -5.98 0.77 12.39
N PRO A 77 -5.33 0.49 11.25
CA PRO A 77 -4.68 1.53 10.44
C PRO A 77 -5.60 2.71 10.06
N TRP A 78 -6.90 2.43 9.91
CA TRP A 78 -7.93 3.40 9.50
C TRP A 78 -8.74 3.99 10.66
N GLU A 79 -8.52 3.57 11.90
CA GLU A 79 -9.27 4.09 13.05
C GLU A 79 -8.90 5.53 13.42
N GLY A 80 -7.88 6.10 12.77
CA GLY A 80 -7.45 7.48 12.97
C GLY A 80 -7.07 7.70 14.43
N GLY A 81 -5.82 7.38 14.78
CA GLY A 81 -5.34 7.53 16.16
C GLY A 81 -5.73 8.88 16.77
N MET A 82 -6.32 8.82 17.97
CA MET A 82 -6.68 9.99 18.78
C MET A 82 -5.47 10.90 19.03
#